data_AF-A0A957UF81-F1
#
_entry.id   AF-A0A957UF81-F1
#
_cell.length_a   1.000
_cell.length_b   1.000
_cell.length_c   1.000
_cell.angle_alpha   90.00
_cell.angle_beta   90.00
_cell.angle_gamma   90.00
#
_symmetry.space_group_name_H-M   'P 1'
#
loop_
_entity.id
_entity.type
_entity.pdbx_description
1 polymer ?
#
loop_
_entity_poly.entity_id
_entity_poly.type
_entity_poly.pdbx_seq_one_letter_code
_entity_poly.pdbx_strand_id
1 'polypeptide(L)'
;MMGVNPTSLGYNQISDASCALAGTGDVPNAAIALAPLADNGGPTQSHLAVVGSSTVDAIPAANCAAAIDQRALPRPQGPNCDTGAVEEVPTTQPPLPVSQPYYLGKLLVRPINLPIFAIKPNIAATQLEITQGIQEADGLGVTLVAGKRTFVRFHVRKTNGVANPVVGARLWRIVNGQRSGDPILPSARPSLYYFVPFRLGGAKYIVDPTVTVLSSPDRNALADSFFFRLPDSWTAAGSLTVEAEVNPTFLPNAVDESTRTDNTLRTSFSFVDTPRMILRLFSVRYKNNGTVITPTETQLREVEDWLRRAYPISRLTVIRDTEDMTNLNRIPTCDEVNGRLFWDNLFLKWAGIDAVPTRYFGLVADASSSVWMRGCAADIPSFIASGPTGDPNNHTFSSWDKNNDGESFGDWYTGHELAHTWGRSHVTCRGDELGADAGYPMGESGSIGRRNSQNQYWGFDIYLRGPIVYPPTWKDVMTYCDNQWISAYTYEGIRNRLVSENTPAALASMADAPLADYLVVQGTVTPAGPAATLDLVYRLTAPAAIANSAPGPYAIRLVGAGGSVLANYPFTPRVDTEDPADLNTPLLVLEQVPFVAGTQQIQIVTGSSVLATRAVSANAPTVAVTA
;
A
#
# COMPACT_ATOMS: atom_id res chain seq x y z
N MET A 1 17.38 -56.65 -1.69
CA MET A 1 17.28 -56.02 -3.03
C MET A 1 18.71 -55.78 -3.48
N MET A 2 19.22 -56.52 -4.46
CA MET A 2 20.55 -56.23 -5.04
C MET A 2 20.38 -54.97 -5.88
N GLY A 3 20.77 -53.81 -5.33
CA GLY A 3 20.80 -52.57 -6.07
C GLY A 3 21.85 -52.68 -7.18
N VAL A 4 21.45 -52.38 -8.41
CA VAL A 4 22.39 -52.30 -9.53
C VAL A 4 23.36 -51.16 -9.22
N ASN A 5 24.67 -51.38 -9.34
CA ASN A 5 25.64 -50.30 -9.17
C ASN A 5 25.30 -49.18 -10.17
N PRO A 6 25.18 -47.91 -9.71
CA PRO A 6 24.85 -46.82 -10.60
C PRO A 6 25.95 -46.64 -11.65
N THR A 7 25.57 -46.45 -12.91
CA THR A 7 26.51 -46.11 -13.97
C THR A 7 26.99 -44.68 -13.76
N SER A 8 28.27 -44.51 -13.45
CA SER A 8 28.90 -43.20 -13.27
C SER A 8 29.14 -42.50 -14.61
N LEU A 9 28.86 -41.19 -14.66
CA LEU A 9 29.31 -40.28 -15.72
C LEU A 9 30.57 -39.48 -15.32
N GLY A 10 31.20 -39.84 -14.20
CA GLY A 10 32.37 -39.18 -13.61
C GLY A 10 32.03 -38.10 -12.57
N TYR A 11 33.06 -37.73 -11.80
CA TYR A 11 33.07 -36.68 -10.78
C TYR A 11 32.06 -36.80 -9.63
N ASN A 12 31.64 -38.01 -9.31
CA ASN A 12 30.75 -38.30 -8.20
C ASN A 12 31.53 -38.39 -6.89
N GLN A 13 30.95 -37.86 -5.82
CA GLN A 13 31.49 -37.93 -4.47
C GLN A 13 30.55 -38.80 -3.63
N ILE A 14 31.07 -39.83 -2.98
CA ILE A 14 30.28 -40.70 -2.11
C ILE A 14 31.03 -40.93 -0.80
N SER A 15 30.33 -40.80 0.33
CA SER A 15 30.93 -40.89 1.67
C SER A 15 31.30 -42.32 2.12
N ASP A 16 30.96 -43.33 1.33
CA ASP A 16 31.34 -44.73 1.53
C ASP A 16 31.85 -45.38 0.22
N ALA A 17 32.06 -46.70 0.21
CA ALA A 17 32.51 -47.45 -0.97
C ALA A 17 31.41 -48.34 -1.60
N SER A 18 30.16 -48.21 -1.15
CA SER A 18 29.09 -49.18 -1.44
C SER A 18 28.64 -49.17 -2.90
N CYS A 19 28.79 -48.06 -3.61
CA CYS A 19 28.38 -47.90 -5.01
C CYS A 19 29.46 -48.29 -6.04
N ALA A 20 30.67 -48.66 -5.60
CA ALA A 20 31.80 -49.07 -6.45
C ALA A 20 32.06 -48.14 -7.67
N LEU A 21 31.94 -46.82 -7.45
CA LEU A 21 32.14 -45.80 -8.49
C LEU A 21 33.61 -45.74 -8.91
N ALA A 22 33.86 -45.82 -10.22
CA ALA A 22 35.21 -45.86 -10.79
C ALA A 22 35.34 -45.01 -12.08
N GLY A 23 34.37 -44.12 -12.33
CA GLY A 23 34.42 -43.17 -13.43
C GLY A 23 35.46 -42.07 -13.20
N THR A 24 35.81 -41.36 -14.27
CA THR A 24 36.79 -40.26 -14.21
C THR A 24 36.42 -39.24 -13.13
N GLY A 25 37.33 -39.01 -12.18
CA GLY A 25 37.15 -38.02 -11.12
C GLY A 25 36.20 -38.44 -9.99
N ASP A 26 35.67 -39.67 -9.99
CA ASP A 26 34.89 -40.19 -8.87
C ASP A 26 35.76 -40.37 -7.62
N VAL A 27 35.20 -40.09 -6.45
CA VAL A 27 35.89 -40.22 -5.17
C VAL A 27 35.02 -41.05 -4.20
N PRO A 28 35.38 -42.32 -3.95
CA PRO A 28 34.78 -43.12 -2.90
C PRO A 28 35.35 -42.76 -1.52
N ASN A 29 34.56 -42.93 -0.46
CA ASN A 29 34.87 -42.49 0.91
C ASN A 29 35.22 -40.99 1.00
N ALA A 30 34.56 -40.17 0.20
CA ALA A 30 34.73 -38.74 0.12
C ALA A 30 34.35 -38.02 1.44
N ALA A 31 35.15 -37.02 1.82
CA ALA A 31 34.87 -36.13 2.95
C ALA A 31 33.84 -35.05 2.54
N ILE A 32 32.60 -35.47 2.36
CA ILE A 32 31.49 -34.62 1.95
C ILE A 32 30.98 -33.83 3.17
N ALA A 33 31.12 -32.51 3.12
CA ALA A 33 30.58 -31.62 4.16
C ALA A 33 29.65 -30.59 3.51
N LEU A 34 28.36 -30.69 3.83
CA LEU A 34 27.31 -29.80 3.32
C LEU A 34 26.59 -29.11 4.48
N ALA A 35 26.23 -27.84 4.28
CA ALA A 35 25.35 -27.09 5.18
C ALA A 35 23.90 -27.64 5.11
N PRO A 36 23.05 -27.37 6.13
CA PRO A 36 21.64 -27.72 6.09
C PRO A 36 20.91 -27.12 4.87
N LEU A 37 19.77 -27.72 4.51
CA LEU A 37 18.92 -27.23 3.43
C LEU A 37 18.44 -25.80 3.74
N ALA A 38 18.79 -24.84 2.89
CA ALA A 38 18.48 -23.43 3.10
C ALA A 38 18.20 -22.71 1.78
N ASP A 39 17.66 -21.49 1.87
CA ASP A 39 17.58 -20.60 0.71
C ASP A 39 18.96 -20.01 0.39
N ASN A 40 19.63 -20.59 -0.61
CA ASN A 40 20.92 -20.10 -1.12
C ASN A 40 20.75 -19.20 -2.35
N GLY A 41 19.54 -18.68 -2.57
CA GLY A 41 19.26 -17.66 -3.58
C GLY A 41 18.88 -18.18 -4.97
N GLY A 42 18.28 -19.37 -5.04
CA GLY A 42 17.68 -19.95 -6.24
C GLY A 42 16.16 -20.16 -6.07
N PRO A 43 15.45 -20.69 -7.09
CA PRO A 43 14.00 -20.92 -7.01
C PRO A 43 13.59 -22.02 -6.02
N THR A 44 14.55 -22.80 -5.52
CA THR A 44 14.36 -23.86 -4.52
C THR A 44 15.48 -23.83 -3.48
N GLN A 45 15.21 -24.34 -2.28
CA GLN A 45 16.24 -24.53 -1.25
C GLN A 45 17.29 -25.56 -1.72
N SER A 46 18.55 -25.39 -1.27
CA SER A 46 19.67 -26.27 -1.66
C SER A 46 20.64 -26.52 -0.49
N HIS A 47 21.49 -27.54 -0.63
CA HIS A 47 22.60 -27.80 0.29
C HIS A 47 23.88 -27.17 -0.28
N LEU A 48 24.46 -26.22 0.45
CA LEU A 48 25.71 -25.57 0.06
C LEU A 48 26.90 -26.36 0.63
N ALA A 49 27.92 -26.63 -0.17
CA ALA A 49 29.16 -27.21 0.36
C ALA A 49 29.83 -26.23 1.32
N VAL A 50 30.43 -26.73 2.40
CA VAL A 50 31.24 -25.89 3.29
C VAL A 50 32.70 -25.88 2.84
N VAL A 51 33.41 -24.79 3.12
CA VAL A 51 34.85 -24.66 2.85
C VAL A 51 35.61 -25.88 3.39
N GLY A 52 36.41 -26.52 2.53
CA GLY A 52 37.18 -27.72 2.85
C GLY A 52 36.47 -29.05 2.59
N SER A 53 35.21 -29.05 2.14
CA SER A 53 34.53 -30.24 1.62
C SER A 53 35.24 -30.76 0.36
N SER A 54 35.31 -32.08 0.18
CA SER A 54 35.87 -32.68 -1.05
C SER A 54 35.02 -32.41 -2.30
N THR A 55 33.83 -31.85 -2.13
CA THR A 55 32.94 -31.43 -3.21
C THR A 55 33.32 -30.08 -3.81
N VAL A 56 34.14 -29.27 -3.14
CA VAL A 56 34.53 -27.93 -3.63
C VAL A 56 35.66 -28.04 -4.65
N ASP A 57 35.56 -27.32 -5.78
CA ASP A 57 36.53 -27.30 -6.89
C ASP A 57 36.87 -28.70 -7.46
N ALA A 58 35.95 -29.67 -7.30
CA ALA A 58 36.17 -31.09 -7.58
C ALA A 58 36.20 -31.45 -9.08
N ILE A 59 35.61 -30.62 -9.94
CA ILE A 59 35.49 -30.86 -11.38
C ILE A 59 36.36 -29.85 -12.14
N PRO A 60 37.38 -30.28 -12.91
CA PRO A 60 38.16 -29.38 -13.75
C PRO A 60 37.28 -28.49 -14.63
N ALA A 61 37.62 -27.21 -14.75
CA ALA A 61 36.81 -26.23 -15.50
C ALA A 61 36.44 -26.67 -16.93
N ALA A 62 37.36 -27.34 -17.64
CA ALA A 62 37.13 -27.85 -18.99
C ALA A 62 36.09 -28.99 -19.06
N ASN A 63 35.76 -29.60 -17.92
CA ASN A 63 34.90 -30.76 -17.78
C ASN A 63 33.57 -30.41 -17.07
N CYS A 64 33.29 -29.13 -16.83
CA CYS A 64 32.03 -28.67 -16.25
C CYS A 64 30.88 -28.83 -17.24
N ALA A 65 30.17 -29.95 -17.16
CA ALA A 65 29.09 -30.29 -18.09
C ALA A 65 27.86 -29.38 -17.96
N ALA A 66 27.59 -28.83 -16.77
CA ALA A 66 26.49 -27.90 -16.53
C ALA A 66 26.98 -26.45 -16.62
N ALA A 67 26.40 -25.68 -17.54
CA ALA A 67 26.77 -24.28 -17.74
C ALA A 67 26.27 -23.34 -16.62
N ILE A 68 25.24 -23.75 -15.89
CA ILE A 68 24.64 -23.03 -14.76
C ILE A 68 24.30 -23.97 -13.60
N ASP A 69 24.30 -23.44 -12.39
CA ASP A 69 23.84 -24.11 -11.17
C ASP A 69 22.33 -23.91 -10.94
N GLN A 70 21.79 -24.48 -9.86
CA GLN A 70 20.35 -24.42 -9.56
C GLN A 70 19.86 -23.00 -9.22
N ARG A 71 20.75 -22.04 -8.95
CA ARG A 71 20.45 -20.61 -8.77
C ARG A 71 20.42 -19.85 -10.10
N ALA A 72 20.65 -20.56 -11.21
CA ALA A 72 20.91 -20.01 -12.53
C ALA A 72 22.18 -19.13 -12.60
N LEU A 73 23.16 -19.40 -11.72
CA LEU A 73 24.48 -18.78 -11.77
C LEU A 73 25.44 -19.67 -12.58
N PRO A 74 26.41 -19.10 -13.32
CA PRO A 74 27.31 -19.88 -14.17
C PRO A 74 28.26 -20.77 -13.38
N ARG A 75 28.81 -21.78 -14.05
CA ARG A 75 29.84 -22.69 -13.51
C ARG A 75 31.06 -22.69 -14.44
N PRO A 76 32.31 -22.72 -13.94
CA PRO A 76 32.71 -22.63 -12.53
C PRO A 76 32.56 -21.23 -11.93
N GLN A 77 32.40 -21.14 -10.61
CA GLN A 77 32.47 -19.85 -9.85
C GLN A 77 33.84 -19.65 -9.18
N GLY A 78 34.74 -20.62 -9.32
CA GLY A 78 36.14 -20.59 -8.92
C GLY A 78 37.08 -21.12 -10.03
N PRO A 79 38.27 -21.63 -9.70
CA PRO A 79 39.17 -22.25 -10.67
C PRO A 79 38.59 -23.52 -11.29
N ASN A 80 37.70 -24.23 -10.59
CA ASN A 80 37.03 -25.47 -10.99
C ASN A 80 35.54 -25.42 -10.59
N CYS A 81 34.74 -26.41 -10.99
CA CYS A 81 33.34 -26.52 -10.55
C CYS A 81 33.21 -27.45 -9.34
N ASP A 82 32.27 -27.14 -8.47
CA ASP A 82 31.90 -28.00 -7.37
C ASP A 82 31.10 -29.25 -7.81
N THR A 83 31.16 -30.34 -7.07
CA THR A 83 30.18 -31.42 -7.21
C THR A 83 28.93 -31.06 -6.41
N GLY A 84 27.80 -30.79 -7.09
CA GLY A 84 26.54 -30.47 -6.41
C GLY A 84 25.62 -29.52 -7.18
N ALA A 85 24.55 -29.09 -6.48
CA ALA A 85 23.49 -28.24 -7.02
C ALA A 85 23.88 -26.75 -7.11
N VAL A 86 24.85 -26.31 -6.30
CA VAL A 86 25.32 -24.92 -6.19
C VAL A 86 26.84 -24.91 -5.96
N GLU A 87 27.51 -23.86 -6.41
CA GLU A 87 28.93 -23.60 -6.15
C GLU A 87 29.11 -22.87 -4.80
N GLU A 88 30.05 -23.34 -3.98
CA GLU A 88 30.66 -22.66 -2.85
C GLU A 88 31.54 -21.51 -3.36
N VAL A 89 31.59 -20.40 -2.63
CA VAL A 89 32.32 -19.21 -3.07
C VAL A 89 33.39 -18.92 -2.03
N PRO A 90 34.68 -18.95 -2.40
CA PRO A 90 35.75 -18.57 -1.50
C PRO A 90 35.55 -17.13 -1.00
N THR A 91 35.53 -16.95 0.32
CA THR A 91 35.44 -15.63 0.98
C THR A 91 36.78 -14.88 1.03
N THR A 92 37.86 -15.50 0.54
CA THR A 92 39.21 -14.90 0.48
C THR A 92 39.71 -14.78 -0.96
N GLN A 93 40.18 -13.58 -1.31
CA GLN A 93 40.67 -13.18 -2.63
C GLN A 93 41.90 -14.02 -3.08
N PRO A 94 41.84 -14.77 -4.20
CA PRO A 94 43.04 -15.28 -4.86
C PRO A 94 43.82 -14.10 -5.49
N PRO A 95 45.15 -14.22 -5.69
CA PRO A 95 45.92 -13.19 -6.39
C PRO A 95 45.31 -12.93 -7.79
N LEU A 96 44.97 -11.66 -8.04
CA LEU A 96 44.17 -11.19 -9.17
C LEU A 96 44.77 -11.61 -10.54
N PRO A 97 44.04 -12.36 -11.39
CA PRO A 97 44.37 -12.47 -12.81
C PRO A 97 43.94 -11.18 -13.52
N VAL A 98 44.90 -10.45 -14.09
CA VAL A 98 44.69 -9.16 -14.79
C VAL A 98 44.10 -9.27 -16.20
N SER A 99 43.71 -10.47 -16.65
CA SER A 99 43.35 -10.69 -18.06
C SER A 99 42.03 -11.42 -18.30
N GLN A 100 41.29 -11.86 -17.27
CA GLN A 100 40.01 -12.54 -17.44
C GLN A 100 38.98 -12.13 -16.37
N PRO A 101 37.66 -12.09 -16.70
CA PRO A 101 36.61 -11.85 -15.72
C PRO A 101 36.53 -13.01 -14.72
N TYR A 102 36.21 -12.70 -13.46
CA TYR A 102 36.03 -13.70 -12.39
C TYR A 102 34.82 -13.35 -11.51
N TYR A 103 34.34 -14.31 -10.71
CA TYR A 103 33.20 -14.14 -9.82
C TYR A 103 33.64 -13.95 -8.36
N LEU A 104 33.00 -13.03 -7.65
CA LEU A 104 33.10 -12.88 -6.19
C LEU A 104 31.68 -12.96 -5.61
N GLY A 105 31.25 -14.15 -5.20
CA GLY A 105 29.86 -14.40 -4.84
C GLY A 105 28.95 -14.36 -6.08
N LYS A 106 27.84 -13.62 -6.00
CA LYS A 106 26.93 -13.36 -7.14
C LYS A 106 27.45 -12.29 -8.11
N LEU A 107 28.62 -11.70 -7.85
CA LEU A 107 29.15 -10.55 -8.58
C LEU A 107 30.06 -11.00 -9.72
N LEU A 108 29.76 -10.61 -10.96
CA LEU A 108 30.72 -10.67 -12.07
C LEU A 108 31.67 -9.48 -11.99
N VAL A 109 32.97 -9.74 -11.86
CA VAL A 109 34.03 -8.74 -11.94
C VAL A 109 34.61 -8.72 -13.35
N ARG A 110 34.46 -7.60 -14.07
CA ARG A 110 35.18 -7.32 -15.33
C ARG A 110 36.26 -6.28 -15.05
N PRO A 111 37.42 -6.33 -15.74
CA PRO A 111 38.30 -5.18 -15.83
C PRO A 111 37.57 -4.07 -16.60
N ILE A 112 37.02 -3.08 -15.88
CA ILE A 112 36.55 -1.84 -16.48
C ILE A 112 37.76 -0.90 -16.53
N ASN A 113 38.09 -0.37 -17.71
CA ASN A 113 38.94 0.81 -17.81
C ASN A 113 38.17 1.98 -17.21
N LEU A 114 38.29 2.19 -15.90
CA LEU A 114 37.77 3.37 -15.25
C LEU A 114 38.53 4.58 -15.82
N PRO A 115 37.85 5.71 -16.13
CA PRO A 115 38.55 6.92 -16.51
C PRO A 115 39.52 7.28 -15.38
N ILE A 116 40.82 7.40 -15.71
CA ILE A 116 41.81 7.93 -14.77
C ILE A 116 41.44 9.41 -14.56
N PHE A 117 40.85 9.72 -13.41
CA PHE A 117 40.54 11.10 -13.07
C PHE A 117 41.84 11.84 -12.74
N ALA A 118 42.13 12.91 -13.49
CA ALA A 118 43.27 13.78 -13.21
C ALA A 118 43.15 14.47 -11.83
N ILE A 119 41.92 14.67 -11.34
CA ILE A 119 41.58 15.11 -9.99
C ILE A 119 40.56 14.12 -9.44
N LYS A 120 40.89 13.42 -8.35
CA LYS A 120 39.97 12.50 -7.69
C LYS A 120 38.73 13.25 -7.21
N PRO A 121 37.49 12.83 -7.58
CA PRO A 121 36.27 13.41 -7.04
C PRO A 121 36.16 13.13 -5.53
N ASN A 122 35.17 13.74 -4.87
CA ASN A 122 34.77 13.40 -3.50
C ASN A 122 33.28 13.10 -3.50
N ILE A 123 32.90 11.89 -3.14
CA ILE A 123 31.52 11.42 -3.16
C ILE A 123 31.01 11.41 -1.73
N ALA A 124 30.09 12.31 -1.41
CA ALA A 124 29.55 12.44 -0.07
C ALA A 124 28.13 11.87 -0.01
N ALA A 125 27.87 11.07 1.02
CA ALA A 125 26.53 10.75 1.50
C ALA A 125 25.91 12.00 2.14
N THR A 126 24.68 12.34 1.75
CA THR A 126 24.03 13.58 2.23
C THR A 126 22.83 13.32 3.11
N GLN A 127 22.02 12.30 2.83
CA GLN A 127 20.78 12.05 3.55
C GLN A 127 20.28 10.61 3.39
N LEU A 128 19.66 10.11 4.46
CA LEU A 128 18.84 8.90 4.44
C LEU A 128 17.38 9.29 4.69
N GLU A 129 16.53 9.05 3.70
CA GLU A 129 15.10 9.32 3.75
C GLU A 129 14.35 7.99 3.76
N ILE A 130 13.59 7.72 4.82
CA ILE A 130 12.79 6.51 4.96
C ILE A 130 11.38 6.85 4.48
N THR A 131 10.79 6.03 3.61
CA THR A 131 9.51 6.37 2.98
C THR A 131 8.58 5.18 2.74
N GLN A 132 7.28 5.42 2.91
CA GLN A 132 6.18 4.46 2.74
C GLN A 132 4.96 5.06 2.00
N GLY A 133 4.99 6.36 1.65
CA GLY A 133 3.84 7.04 1.05
C GLY A 133 4.00 8.56 1.00
N ILE A 134 4.33 9.18 2.14
CA ILE A 134 4.56 10.61 2.29
C ILE A 134 5.53 10.83 3.45
N GLN A 135 6.71 11.38 3.20
CA GLN A 135 7.71 11.54 4.26
C GLN A 135 8.44 12.86 4.16
N GLU A 136 8.86 13.32 5.32
CA GLU A 136 9.68 14.50 5.45
C GLU A 136 11.10 14.24 4.89
N ALA A 137 11.85 15.30 4.58
CA ALA A 137 13.22 15.19 4.10
C ALA A 137 14.09 14.30 5.02
N ASP A 138 14.02 14.52 6.33
CA ASP A 138 14.76 13.72 7.31
C ASP A 138 14.21 12.29 7.50
N GLY A 139 13.06 11.96 6.91
CA GLY A 139 12.41 10.66 7.00
C GLY A 139 11.74 10.34 8.34
N LEU A 140 11.61 11.31 9.26
CA LEU A 140 11.15 11.06 10.64
C LEU A 140 9.82 11.74 11.02
N GLY A 141 9.33 12.67 10.20
CA GLY A 141 8.11 13.45 10.50
C GLY A 141 6.76 12.73 10.32
N VAL A 142 6.73 11.51 9.75
CA VAL A 142 5.50 10.73 9.50
C VAL A 142 5.65 9.32 10.04
N THR A 143 4.62 8.81 10.70
CA THR A 143 4.62 7.49 11.33
C THR A 143 4.85 6.39 10.30
N LEU A 144 5.90 5.61 10.54
CA LEU A 144 6.20 4.41 9.75
C LEU A 144 5.36 3.24 10.27
N VAL A 145 4.58 2.64 9.38
CA VAL A 145 3.68 1.53 9.68
C VAL A 145 4.42 0.22 9.57
N ALA A 146 4.38 -0.59 10.62
CA ALA A 146 5.01 -1.90 10.65
C ALA A 146 4.41 -2.82 9.59
N GLY A 147 5.26 -3.52 8.83
CA GLY A 147 4.86 -4.43 7.76
C GLY A 147 4.38 -3.74 6.47
N LYS A 148 4.34 -2.41 6.41
CA LYS A 148 4.10 -1.68 5.14
C LYS A 148 5.40 -1.63 4.33
N ARG A 149 5.29 -1.75 3.00
CA ARG A 149 6.46 -1.68 2.10
C ARG A 149 7.18 -0.36 2.32
N THR A 150 8.48 -0.46 2.60
CA THR A 150 9.31 0.68 2.98
C THR A 150 10.52 0.77 2.08
N PHE A 151 10.86 1.99 1.67
CA PHE A 151 12.09 2.28 0.96
C PHE A 151 12.99 3.18 1.81
N VAL A 152 14.29 2.96 1.71
CA VAL A 152 15.30 3.92 2.16
C VAL A 152 15.90 4.56 0.92
N ARG A 153 15.67 5.87 0.75
CA ARG A 153 16.35 6.67 -0.26
C ARG A 153 17.66 7.18 0.32
N PHE A 154 18.74 6.92 -0.40
CA PHE A 154 20.08 7.32 -0.03
C PHE A 154 20.58 8.36 -1.01
N HIS A 155 20.59 9.60 -0.54
CA HIS A 155 20.98 10.77 -1.31
C HIS A 155 22.50 10.95 -1.22
N VAL A 156 23.09 11.26 -2.36
CA VAL A 156 24.54 11.39 -2.54
C VAL A 156 24.83 12.59 -3.43
N ARG A 157 25.97 13.23 -3.21
CA ARG A 157 26.45 14.31 -4.09
C ARG A 157 27.96 14.25 -4.24
N LYS A 158 28.49 14.85 -5.30
CA LYS A 158 29.92 15.13 -5.37
C LYS A 158 30.20 16.52 -4.81
N THR A 159 31.24 16.67 -4.02
CA THR A 159 31.63 17.97 -3.44
C THR A 159 32.82 18.61 -4.16
N ASN A 160 33.55 17.84 -4.97
CA ASN A 160 34.60 18.33 -5.86
C ASN A 160 34.74 17.43 -7.11
N GLY A 161 35.67 17.78 -8.00
CA GLY A 161 35.96 17.04 -9.22
C GLY A 161 35.08 17.44 -10.40
N VAL A 162 35.62 17.32 -11.62
CA VAL A 162 34.97 17.85 -12.83
C VAL A 162 34.00 16.84 -13.43
N ALA A 163 34.33 15.55 -13.44
CA ALA A 163 33.48 14.49 -13.96
C ALA A 163 32.43 14.02 -12.94
N ASN A 164 31.31 13.46 -13.42
CA ASN A 164 30.26 12.87 -12.59
C ASN A 164 30.52 11.36 -12.47
N PRO A 165 30.95 10.84 -11.31
CA PRO A 165 31.27 9.43 -11.16
C PRO A 165 30.01 8.57 -11.16
N VAL A 166 30.10 7.35 -11.70
CA VAL A 166 29.02 6.37 -11.70
C VAL A 166 29.37 5.27 -10.69
N VAL A 167 28.68 5.25 -9.56
CA VAL A 167 29.05 4.40 -8.41
C VAL A 167 27.88 3.55 -7.94
N GLY A 168 28.19 2.47 -7.21
CA GLY A 168 27.22 1.65 -6.50
C GLY A 168 27.07 2.08 -5.04
N ALA A 169 26.10 1.47 -4.34
CA ALA A 169 25.90 1.64 -2.91
C ALA A 169 25.43 0.34 -2.26
N ARG A 170 25.42 0.31 -0.92
CA ARG A 170 24.96 -0.80 -0.09
C ARG A 170 24.27 -0.28 1.16
N LEU A 171 23.32 -1.06 1.68
CA LEU A 171 22.60 -0.77 2.92
C LEU A 171 22.67 -1.96 3.87
N TRP A 172 23.14 -1.74 5.11
CA TRP A 172 23.19 -2.75 6.16
C TRP A 172 22.20 -2.45 7.26
N ARG A 173 21.74 -3.51 7.92
CA ARG A 173 21.14 -3.42 9.24
C ARG A 173 22.24 -3.31 10.27
N ILE A 174 22.03 -2.46 11.27
CA ILE A 174 22.94 -2.34 12.41
C ILE A 174 22.31 -3.02 13.63
N VAL A 175 23.06 -3.93 14.24
CA VAL A 175 22.71 -4.61 15.49
C VAL A 175 23.88 -4.43 16.46
N ASN A 176 23.61 -3.93 17.67
CA ASN A 176 24.64 -3.64 18.68
C ASN A 176 25.79 -2.77 18.15
N GLY A 177 25.46 -1.81 17.27
CA GLY A 177 26.43 -0.87 16.68
C GLY A 177 27.25 -1.43 15.52
N GLN A 178 27.08 -2.70 15.14
CA GLN A 178 27.82 -3.37 14.07
C GLN A 178 26.92 -3.73 12.88
N ARG A 179 27.50 -3.80 11.67
CA ARG A 179 26.81 -4.31 10.47
C ARG A 179 26.43 -5.78 10.67
N SER A 180 25.18 -6.11 10.37
CA SER A 180 24.62 -7.46 10.56
C SER A 180 24.19 -8.06 9.22
N GLY A 181 24.73 -9.23 8.90
CA GLY A 181 24.39 -9.98 7.67
C GLY A 181 24.85 -9.30 6.38
N ASP A 182 24.37 -9.82 5.26
CA ASP A 182 24.66 -9.28 3.93
C ASP A 182 23.95 -7.93 3.71
N PRO A 183 24.60 -6.98 3.00
CA PRO A 183 23.95 -5.74 2.63
C PRO A 183 22.86 -5.94 1.59
N ILE A 184 21.85 -5.08 1.66
CA ILE A 184 20.85 -4.94 0.62
C ILE A 184 21.44 -4.16 -0.56
N LEU A 185 21.14 -4.65 -1.77
CA LEU A 185 21.46 -3.97 -3.02
C LEU A 185 20.43 -2.86 -3.30
N PRO A 186 20.82 -1.76 -3.96
CA PRO A 186 19.84 -0.80 -4.44
C PRO A 186 18.83 -1.49 -5.36
N SER A 187 17.59 -1.04 -5.32
CA SER A 187 16.52 -1.58 -6.18
C SER A 187 16.70 -1.10 -7.62
N ALA A 188 16.34 -1.96 -8.58
CA ALA A 188 16.44 -1.65 -10.00
C ALA A 188 15.39 -0.59 -10.41
N ARG A 189 15.74 0.24 -11.39
CA ARG A 189 14.86 1.30 -11.93
C ARG A 189 13.99 0.75 -13.07
N PRO A 190 12.70 1.09 -13.14
CA PRO A 190 11.80 0.62 -14.20
C PRO A 190 11.98 1.34 -15.54
N SER A 191 12.37 2.62 -15.52
CA SER A 191 12.40 3.48 -16.73
C SER A 191 13.72 3.44 -17.51
N LEU A 192 14.74 2.74 -17.02
CA LEU A 192 15.97 2.48 -17.77
C LEU A 192 15.86 1.12 -18.49
N TYR A 193 14.97 1.07 -19.49
CA TYR A 193 15.09 0.07 -20.56
C TYR A 193 16.27 0.42 -21.47
N TYR A 194 17.48 0.29 -20.92
CA TYR A 194 18.69 -0.12 -21.61
C TYR A 194 19.55 -0.93 -20.63
N PHE A 195 18.92 -1.84 -19.88
CA PHE A 195 19.60 -3.09 -19.58
C PHE A 195 19.89 -3.72 -20.93
N VAL A 196 21.10 -3.59 -21.44
CA VAL A 196 21.59 -4.54 -22.44
C VAL A 196 22.05 -5.74 -21.61
N PRO A 197 21.26 -6.82 -21.47
CA PRO A 197 21.87 -8.10 -21.19
C PRO A 197 22.77 -8.38 -22.39
N PHE A 198 24.06 -7.99 -22.32
CA PHE A 198 24.98 -8.49 -23.32
C PHE A 198 25.19 -9.96 -23.00
N ARG A 199 24.92 -10.81 -23.99
CA ARG A 199 25.28 -12.22 -23.92
C ARG A 199 26.77 -12.31 -24.23
N LEU A 200 27.56 -12.82 -23.29
CA LEU A 200 28.91 -13.30 -23.59
C LEU A 200 28.88 -14.81 -23.39
N GLY A 201 29.07 -15.59 -24.46
CA GLY A 201 29.06 -17.05 -24.40
C GLY A 201 27.74 -17.68 -23.93
N GLY A 202 26.59 -17.00 -24.10
CA GLY A 202 25.28 -17.53 -23.71
C GLY A 202 24.85 -17.24 -22.26
N ALA A 203 25.73 -16.69 -21.41
CA ALA A 203 25.39 -16.29 -20.04
C ALA A 203 24.80 -14.87 -19.97
N LYS A 204 23.82 -14.67 -19.07
CA LYS A 204 23.18 -13.39 -18.76
C LYS A 204 23.86 -12.79 -17.52
N TYR A 205 24.39 -11.57 -17.63
CA TYR A 205 25.07 -10.89 -16.51
C TYR A 205 24.16 -9.82 -15.89
N ILE A 206 24.16 -9.72 -14.56
CA ILE A 206 23.44 -8.70 -13.78
C ILE A 206 24.48 -7.68 -13.29
N VAL A 207 24.26 -6.40 -13.58
CA VAL A 207 25.08 -5.30 -13.06
C VAL A 207 24.36 -4.70 -11.86
N ASP A 208 25.07 -4.45 -10.77
CA ASP A 208 24.54 -3.72 -9.62
C ASP A 208 23.97 -2.37 -10.07
N PRO A 209 22.79 -1.94 -9.56
CA PRO A 209 22.26 -0.63 -9.91
C PRO A 209 23.21 0.49 -9.44
N THR A 210 23.49 1.44 -10.34
CA THR A 210 24.40 2.56 -10.11
C THR A 210 23.69 3.90 -10.20
N VAL A 211 24.31 4.93 -9.62
CA VAL A 211 23.90 6.34 -9.71
C VAL A 211 25.05 7.15 -10.29
N THR A 212 24.71 8.06 -11.21
CA THR A 212 25.61 9.14 -11.61
C THR A 212 25.57 10.22 -10.55
N VAL A 213 26.66 10.39 -9.80
CA VAL A 213 26.71 11.34 -8.68
C VAL A 213 26.88 12.76 -9.19
N LEU A 214 25.88 13.61 -8.95
CA LEU A 214 25.86 15.01 -9.36
C LEU A 214 26.35 15.93 -8.23
N SER A 215 26.79 17.15 -8.58
CA SER A 215 27.11 18.18 -7.57
C SER A 215 25.86 18.77 -6.91
N SER A 216 24.76 18.83 -7.67
CA SER A 216 23.45 19.34 -7.25
C SER A 216 22.37 18.33 -7.64
N PRO A 217 22.21 17.22 -6.88
CA PRO A 217 21.21 16.20 -7.17
C PRO A 217 19.79 16.77 -7.00
N ASP A 218 18.87 16.39 -7.88
CA ASP A 218 17.45 16.72 -7.76
C ASP A 218 16.72 15.64 -6.96
N ARG A 219 16.07 16.04 -5.85
CA ARG A 219 15.28 15.13 -5.01
C ARG A 219 14.07 14.53 -5.77
N ASN A 220 13.51 15.22 -6.77
CA ASN A 220 12.45 14.68 -7.64
C ASN A 220 12.98 13.54 -8.52
N ALA A 221 14.25 13.59 -8.91
CA ALA A 221 14.85 12.62 -9.79
C ALA A 221 15.25 11.37 -8.98
N LEU A 222 14.46 10.30 -9.12
CA LEU A 222 14.88 8.96 -8.65
C LEU A 222 16.22 8.52 -9.24
N ALA A 223 16.64 9.14 -10.35
CA ALA A 223 17.91 8.91 -11.01
C ALA A 223 19.13 9.40 -10.20
N ASP A 224 18.94 10.37 -9.31
CA ASP A 224 20.01 11.09 -8.61
C ASP A 224 20.29 10.54 -7.20
N SER A 225 19.52 9.54 -6.77
CA SER A 225 19.65 8.86 -5.47
C SER A 225 19.55 7.35 -5.63
N PHE A 226 20.08 6.61 -4.66
CA PHE A 226 19.80 5.19 -4.53
C PHE A 226 18.50 5.00 -3.76
N PHE A 227 17.78 3.91 -4.02
CA PHE A 227 16.64 3.52 -3.19
C PHE A 227 16.72 2.03 -2.90
N PHE A 228 16.50 1.67 -1.64
CA PHE A 228 16.58 0.31 -1.15
C PHE A 228 15.21 -0.10 -0.64
N ARG A 229 14.60 -1.11 -1.24
CA ARG A 229 13.44 -1.76 -0.63
C ARG A 229 13.91 -2.52 0.61
N LEU A 230 13.35 -2.19 1.76
CA LEU A 230 13.61 -2.95 2.98
C LEU A 230 12.90 -4.32 2.90
N PRO A 231 13.56 -5.41 3.34
CA PRO A 231 12.92 -6.70 3.53
C PRO A 231 11.77 -6.59 4.51
N ASP A 232 10.72 -7.38 4.32
CA ASP A 232 9.56 -7.39 5.22
C ASP A 232 9.95 -7.81 6.65
N SER A 233 11.05 -8.56 6.82
CA SER A 233 11.61 -8.90 8.13
C SER A 233 12.27 -7.74 8.87
N TRP A 234 12.57 -6.63 8.19
CA TRP A 234 13.15 -5.41 8.78
C TRP A 234 12.07 -4.37 9.12
N THR A 235 10.85 -4.52 8.62
CA THR A 235 9.76 -3.58 8.84
C THR A 235 8.82 -4.00 9.98
N ALA A 236 9.21 -4.98 10.81
CA ALA A 236 8.47 -5.33 12.01
C ALA A 236 8.41 -4.16 13.01
N ALA A 237 7.38 -4.15 13.85
CA ALA A 237 7.21 -3.10 14.86
C ALA A 237 8.42 -3.00 15.80
N GLY A 238 8.80 -1.77 16.15
CA GLY A 238 9.97 -1.45 16.94
C GLY A 238 11.06 -0.73 16.15
N SER A 239 12.21 -0.55 16.78
CA SER A 239 13.31 0.24 16.24
C SER A 239 14.19 -0.53 15.26
N LEU A 240 14.57 0.13 14.17
CA LEU A 240 15.54 -0.34 13.19
C LEU A 240 16.63 0.72 13.04
N THR A 241 17.89 0.29 13.09
CA THR A 241 19.04 1.11 12.69
C THR A 241 19.59 0.57 11.39
N VAL A 242 19.81 1.48 10.43
CA VAL A 242 20.43 1.15 9.14
C VAL A 242 21.63 2.03 8.88
N GLU A 243 22.56 1.52 8.08
CA GLU A 243 23.73 2.24 7.60
C GLU A 243 23.86 2.05 6.10
N ALA A 244 24.00 3.14 5.35
CA ALA A 244 24.26 3.09 3.92
C ALA A 244 25.68 3.57 3.64
N GLU A 245 26.33 2.93 2.66
CA GLU A 245 27.66 3.30 2.17
C GLU A 245 27.58 3.49 0.65
N VAL A 246 28.03 4.64 0.17
CA VAL A 246 28.21 4.92 -1.26
C VAL A 246 29.65 4.60 -1.65
N ASN A 247 29.84 4.10 -2.87
CA ASN A 247 31.14 3.79 -3.43
C ASN A 247 32.02 2.83 -2.57
N PRO A 248 31.48 1.72 -2.03
CA PRO A 248 32.29 0.78 -1.24
C PRO A 248 33.45 0.19 -2.05
N THR A 249 34.63 0.10 -1.45
CA THR A 249 35.88 -0.29 -2.15
C THR A 249 35.90 -1.72 -2.66
N PHE A 250 35.03 -2.60 -2.14
CA PHE A 250 34.90 -3.97 -2.63
C PHE A 250 34.05 -4.08 -3.91
N LEU A 251 33.41 -2.99 -4.35
CA LEU A 251 32.68 -2.99 -5.61
C LEU A 251 33.63 -2.87 -6.81
N PRO A 252 33.35 -3.60 -7.91
CA PRO A 252 34.20 -3.58 -9.11
C PRO A 252 34.17 -2.24 -9.84
N ASN A 253 33.13 -1.42 -9.62
CA ASN A 253 33.00 -0.07 -10.16
C ASN A 253 33.34 1.01 -9.12
N ALA A 254 33.99 0.67 -8.01
CA ALA A 254 34.41 1.64 -7.02
C ALA A 254 35.36 2.68 -7.65
N VAL A 255 35.03 3.94 -7.48
CA VAL A 255 35.83 5.07 -7.97
C VAL A 255 36.82 5.50 -6.89
N ASP A 256 38.03 5.82 -7.30
CA ASP A 256 39.02 6.45 -6.44
C ASP A 256 38.63 7.91 -6.15
N GLU A 257 38.65 8.26 -4.86
CA GLU A 257 38.20 9.57 -4.39
C GLU A 257 39.18 10.21 -3.40
N SER A 258 38.98 11.50 -3.14
CA SER A 258 39.88 12.29 -2.28
C SER A 258 39.72 12.00 -0.78
N THR A 259 38.54 11.60 -0.32
CA THR A 259 38.29 11.07 1.02
C THR A 259 37.12 10.08 0.98
N ARG A 260 37.05 9.17 1.96
CA ARG A 260 35.93 8.23 2.13
C ARG A 260 35.21 8.39 3.47
N THR A 261 35.59 9.39 4.25
CA THR A 261 35.07 9.61 5.61
C THR A 261 33.60 10.06 5.60
N ASP A 262 33.12 10.56 4.47
CA ASP A 262 31.77 11.08 4.23
C ASP A 262 30.93 10.17 3.32
N ASN A 263 31.37 8.93 3.06
CA ASN A 263 30.63 7.97 2.23
C ASN A 263 29.52 7.24 2.97
N THR A 264 29.50 7.33 4.30
CA THR A 264 28.62 6.51 5.15
C THR A 264 27.66 7.39 5.95
N LEU A 265 26.39 6.99 5.99
CA LEU A 265 25.40 7.57 6.88
C LEU A 265 24.67 6.47 7.64
N ARG A 266 24.36 6.73 8.90
CA ARG A 266 23.63 5.84 9.79
C ARG A 266 22.43 6.59 10.38
N THR A 267 21.27 5.94 10.41
CA THR A 267 20.06 6.50 11.01
C THR A 267 19.26 5.41 11.74
N SER A 268 18.47 5.83 12.73
CA SER A 268 17.56 4.96 13.49
C SER A 268 16.15 5.52 13.44
N PHE A 269 15.17 4.64 13.24
CA PHE A 269 13.75 4.97 13.16
C PHE A 269 12.94 3.80 13.73
N SER A 270 11.65 4.01 13.98
CA SER A 270 10.80 2.95 14.53
C SER A 270 9.53 2.77 13.71
N PHE A 271 9.13 1.52 13.55
CA PHE A 271 7.84 1.15 13.00
C PHE A 271 6.82 0.96 14.12
N VAL A 272 5.60 1.42 13.87
CA VAL A 272 4.48 1.27 14.79
C VAL A 272 3.43 0.39 14.15
N ASP A 273 2.83 -0.49 14.95
CA ASP A 273 1.67 -1.25 14.49
C ASP A 273 0.51 -0.32 14.13
N THR A 274 -0.10 -0.59 12.99
CA THR A 274 -1.38 0.00 12.60
C THR A 274 -2.33 -1.14 12.26
N PRO A 275 -3.60 -1.08 12.70
CA PRO A 275 -4.61 -2.07 12.34
C PRO A 275 -4.71 -2.25 10.82
N ARG A 276 -5.10 -3.44 10.38
CA ARG A 276 -5.45 -3.67 8.98
C ARG A 276 -6.71 -2.89 8.61
N MET A 277 -6.81 -2.46 7.37
CA MET A 277 -8.09 -1.99 6.83
C MET A 277 -8.89 -3.17 6.29
N ILE A 278 -10.17 -3.21 6.61
CA ILE A 278 -11.14 -4.12 6.00
C ILE A 278 -12.10 -3.26 5.18
N LEU A 279 -12.15 -3.57 3.88
CA LEU A 279 -12.98 -2.88 2.91
C LEU A 279 -13.93 -3.90 2.28
N ARG A 280 -15.23 -3.65 2.38
CA ARG A 280 -16.22 -4.31 1.53
C ARG A 280 -16.46 -3.42 0.31
N LEU A 281 -15.96 -3.85 -0.84
CA LEU A 281 -15.98 -3.11 -2.10
C LEU A 281 -17.12 -3.66 -2.96
N PHE A 282 -18.16 -2.86 -3.11
CA PHE A 282 -19.34 -3.21 -3.89
C PHE A 282 -19.18 -2.73 -5.33
N SER A 283 -19.25 -3.67 -6.27
CA SER A 283 -19.48 -3.36 -7.67
C SER A 283 -20.94 -2.98 -7.85
N VAL A 284 -21.22 -1.68 -7.99
CA VAL A 284 -22.60 -1.20 -8.18
C VAL A 284 -22.97 -1.35 -9.65
N ARG A 285 -24.00 -2.14 -9.93
CA ARG A 285 -24.53 -2.33 -11.29
C ARG A 285 -25.87 -1.65 -11.45
N TYR A 286 -26.05 -0.90 -12.54
CA TYR A 286 -27.28 -0.17 -12.85
C TYR A 286 -27.57 -0.25 -14.36
N LYS A 287 -28.75 0.20 -14.80
CA LYS A 287 -29.02 0.36 -16.23
C LYS A 287 -28.90 1.82 -16.65
N ASN A 288 -28.29 2.06 -17.80
CA ASN A 288 -28.38 3.34 -18.50
C ASN A 288 -28.94 3.09 -19.90
N ASN A 289 -30.10 3.65 -20.20
CA ASN A 289 -30.80 3.45 -21.48
C ASN A 289 -30.93 1.95 -21.87
N GLY A 290 -31.24 1.10 -20.90
CA GLY A 290 -31.42 -0.35 -21.07
C GLY A 290 -30.13 -1.18 -21.01
N THR A 291 -28.95 -0.55 -21.10
CA THR A 291 -27.65 -1.23 -21.00
C THR A 291 -27.22 -1.34 -19.55
N VAL A 292 -26.81 -2.53 -19.11
CA VAL A 292 -26.23 -2.71 -17.76
C VAL A 292 -24.81 -2.18 -17.75
N ILE A 293 -24.53 -1.28 -16.81
CA ILE A 293 -23.23 -0.69 -16.55
C ILE A 293 -22.72 -1.24 -15.22
N THR A 294 -21.45 -1.60 -15.16
CA THR A 294 -20.78 -2.16 -13.96
C THR A 294 -19.29 -1.87 -14.01
N PRO A 295 -18.62 -1.64 -12.86
CA PRO A 295 -17.17 -1.61 -12.80
C PRO A 295 -16.53 -2.87 -13.36
N THR A 296 -15.40 -2.66 -14.04
CA THR A 296 -14.54 -3.72 -14.53
C THR A 296 -13.62 -4.25 -13.43
N GLU A 297 -13.10 -5.46 -13.62
CA GLU A 297 -12.13 -6.06 -12.70
C GLU A 297 -10.85 -5.21 -12.54
N THR A 298 -10.43 -4.54 -13.61
CA THR A 298 -9.26 -3.64 -13.59
C THR A 298 -9.51 -2.46 -12.66
N GLN A 299 -10.64 -1.77 -12.82
CA GLN A 299 -11.04 -0.63 -11.98
C GLN A 299 -11.11 -1.01 -10.50
N LEU A 300 -11.65 -2.19 -10.19
CA LEU A 300 -11.68 -2.70 -8.81
C LEU A 300 -10.26 -2.91 -8.26
N ARG A 301 -9.33 -3.46 -9.05
CA ARG A 301 -7.94 -3.69 -8.62
C ARG A 301 -7.15 -2.41 -8.42
N GLU A 302 -7.39 -1.39 -9.24
CA GLU A 302 -6.72 -0.09 -9.15
C GLU A 302 -7.04 0.59 -7.81
N VAL A 303 -8.32 0.57 -7.40
CA VAL A 303 -8.74 1.00 -6.05
C VAL A 303 -7.96 0.27 -4.95
N GLU A 304 -7.86 -1.05 -5.04
CA GLU A 304 -7.15 -1.85 -4.04
C GLU A 304 -5.65 -1.54 -3.99
N ASP A 305 -5.03 -1.32 -5.15
CA ASP A 305 -3.61 -1.02 -5.26
C ASP A 305 -3.30 0.39 -4.74
N TRP A 306 -4.07 1.39 -5.14
CA TRP A 306 -3.93 2.78 -4.68
C TRP A 306 -4.04 2.86 -3.15
N LEU A 307 -5.03 2.20 -2.54
CA LEU A 307 -5.16 2.15 -1.08
C LEU A 307 -3.94 1.51 -0.40
N ARG A 308 -3.37 0.43 -0.96
CA ARG A 308 -2.15 -0.19 -0.41
C ARG A 308 -0.94 0.75 -0.48
N ARG A 309 -0.89 1.64 -1.48
CA ARG A 309 0.20 2.59 -1.71
C ARG A 309 0.08 3.80 -0.81
N ALA A 310 -1.04 4.50 -0.88
CA ALA A 310 -1.25 5.78 -0.21
C ALA A 310 -1.58 5.66 1.29
N TYR A 311 -2.50 4.76 1.68
CA TYR A 311 -3.03 4.76 3.05
C TYR A 311 -2.03 4.23 4.10
N PRO A 312 -2.16 4.65 5.38
CA PRO A 312 -1.28 4.25 6.48
C PRO A 312 -1.52 2.81 6.96
N ILE A 313 -1.61 1.84 6.05
CA ILE A 313 -1.96 0.46 6.34
C ILE A 313 -0.88 -0.51 5.87
N SER A 314 -0.61 -1.52 6.69
CA SER A 314 0.27 -2.63 6.31
C SER A 314 -0.46 -3.71 5.52
N ARG A 315 -1.77 -3.83 5.76
CA ARG A 315 -2.62 -4.84 5.13
C ARG A 315 -4.01 -4.28 4.83
N LEU A 316 -4.44 -4.50 3.59
CA LEU A 316 -5.82 -4.31 3.13
C LEU A 316 -6.46 -5.69 2.93
N THR A 317 -7.57 -5.94 3.63
CA THR A 317 -8.47 -7.08 3.41
C THR A 317 -9.67 -6.58 2.63
N VAL A 318 -9.87 -7.11 1.43
CA VAL A 318 -10.97 -6.69 0.54
C VAL A 318 -11.97 -7.82 0.44
N ILE A 319 -13.23 -7.51 0.67
CA ILE A 319 -14.36 -8.39 0.44
C ILE A 319 -15.11 -7.78 -0.73
N ARG A 320 -15.12 -8.45 -1.88
CA ARG A 320 -15.84 -7.97 -3.05
C ARG A 320 -17.27 -8.45 -3.04
N ASP A 321 -18.17 -7.54 -3.34
CA ASP A 321 -19.60 -7.80 -3.38
C ASP A 321 -20.24 -7.06 -4.56
N THR A 322 -21.52 -7.29 -4.81
CA THR A 322 -22.27 -6.62 -5.88
C THR A 322 -23.54 -6.03 -5.32
N GLU A 323 -23.76 -4.73 -5.55
CA GLU A 323 -25.04 -4.10 -5.28
C GLU A 323 -25.83 -3.97 -6.59
N ASP A 324 -26.96 -4.68 -6.69
CA ASP A 324 -27.80 -4.68 -7.88
C ASP A 324 -28.86 -3.59 -7.84
N MET A 325 -28.58 -2.50 -8.55
CA MET A 325 -29.48 -1.37 -8.76
C MET A 325 -30.00 -1.32 -10.20
N THR A 326 -30.08 -2.45 -10.92
CA THR A 326 -30.56 -2.49 -12.32
C THR A 326 -32.05 -2.26 -12.48
N ASN A 327 -32.77 -2.04 -11.37
CA ASN A 327 -34.10 -1.43 -11.37
C ASN A 327 -34.06 0.07 -11.75
N LEU A 328 -32.93 0.76 -11.52
CA LEU A 328 -32.68 2.10 -12.01
C LEU A 328 -32.24 2.06 -13.47
N ASN A 329 -32.90 2.85 -14.32
CA ASN A 329 -32.53 3.07 -15.73
C ASN A 329 -31.87 4.44 -15.94
N ARG A 330 -31.09 4.87 -14.94
CA ARG A 330 -30.21 6.03 -14.93
C ARG A 330 -29.04 5.76 -13.97
N ILE A 331 -28.00 6.58 -14.04
CA ILE A 331 -26.93 6.55 -13.03
C ILE A 331 -27.50 6.82 -11.63
N PRO A 332 -27.13 6.02 -10.61
CA PRO A 332 -27.52 6.28 -9.23
C PRO A 332 -26.82 7.52 -8.69
N THR A 333 -27.41 8.18 -7.69
CA THR A 333 -26.71 9.20 -6.88
C THR A 333 -25.91 8.54 -5.76
N CYS A 334 -24.90 9.23 -5.22
CA CYS A 334 -24.12 8.69 -4.10
C CYS A 334 -24.98 8.43 -2.85
N ASP A 335 -25.99 9.26 -2.56
CA ASP A 335 -26.95 9.02 -1.48
C ASP A 335 -27.79 7.74 -1.68
N GLU A 336 -28.21 7.47 -2.91
CA GLU A 336 -28.92 6.22 -3.22
C GLU A 336 -28.03 5.01 -2.95
N VAL A 337 -26.77 5.05 -3.38
CA VAL A 337 -25.80 3.98 -3.12
C VAL A 337 -25.51 3.85 -1.62
N ASN A 338 -25.17 4.95 -0.96
CA ASN A 338 -24.87 5.00 0.48
C ASN A 338 -26.06 4.49 1.32
N GLY A 339 -27.29 4.79 0.90
CA GLY A 339 -28.50 4.27 1.50
C GLY A 339 -28.68 2.76 1.39
N ARG A 340 -28.19 2.13 0.30
CA ARG A 340 -28.17 0.65 0.16
C ARG A 340 -27.11 0.05 1.08
N LEU A 341 -25.90 0.60 1.01
CA LEU A 341 -24.77 0.14 1.82
C LEU A 341 -24.98 0.31 3.33
N PHE A 342 -25.84 1.26 3.74
CA PHE A 342 -26.28 1.36 5.13
C PHE A 342 -26.97 0.10 5.62
N TRP A 343 -27.88 -0.47 4.82
CA TRP A 343 -28.56 -1.71 5.17
C TRP A 343 -27.60 -2.89 5.18
N ASP A 344 -26.68 -2.96 4.22
CA ASP A 344 -25.65 -4.01 4.22
C ASP A 344 -24.78 -3.95 5.47
N ASN A 345 -24.25 -2.76 5.79
CA ASN A 345 -23.46 -2.53 7.01
C ASN A 345 -24.22 -2.95 8.27
N LEU A 346 -25.49 -2.60 8.35
CA LEU A 346 -26.32 -2.92 9.49
C LEU A 346 -26.57 -4.42 9.64
N PHE A 347 -27.08 -5.07 8.58
CA PHE A 347 -27.44 -6.48 8.62
C PHE A 347 -26.22 -7.38 8.75
N LEU A 348 -25.10 -7.04 8.11
CA LEU A 348 -23.85 -7.82 8.21
C LEU A 348 -23.21 -7.71 9.60
N LYS A 349 -23.31 -6.55 10.26
CA LYS A 349 -22.92 -6.40 11.66
C LYS A 349 -23.80 -7.22 12.59
N TRP A 350 -25.12 -7.17 12.42
CA TRP A 350 -26.05 -7.94 13.24
C TRP A 350 -25.91 -9.44 13.07
N ALA A 351 -25.62 -9.90 11.85
CA ALA A 351 -25.31 -11.30 11.58
C ALA A 351 -23.96 -11.76 12.16
N GLY A 352 -23.18 -10.84 12.75
CA GLY A 352 -21.83 -11.13 13.23
C GLY A 352 -20.81 -11.41 12.13
N ILE A 353 -21.15 -11.09 10.88
CA ILE A 353 -20.27 -11.30 9.71
C ILE A 353 -19.18 -10.23 9.71
N ASP A 354 -19.56 -8.95 9.85
CA ASP A 354 -18.65 -7.82 9.89
C ASP A 354 -18.51 -7.31 11.34
N ALA A 355 -18.03 -8.18 12.24
CA ALA A 355 -17.94 -7.94 13.70
C ALA A 355 -16.82 -6.97 14.13
N VAL A 356 -16.08 -6.40 13.20
CA VAL A 356 -14.97 -5.46 13.42
C VAL A 356 -15.18 -4.22 12.54
N PRO A 357 -14.49 -3.09 12.81
CA PRO A 357 -14.57 -1.91 11.95
C PRO A 357 -14.27 -2.23 10.47
N THR A 358 -15.33 -2.24 9.66
CA THR A 358 -15.30 -2.51 8.22
C THR A 358 -15.84 -1.29 7.47
N ARG A 359 -15.11 -0.83 6.45
CA ARG A 359 -15.56 0.23 5.55
C ARG A 359 -16.33 -0.37 4.38
N TYR A 360 -17.41 0.29 3.96
CA TYR A 360 -18.26 -0.08 2.85
C TYR A 360 -18.09 0.96 1.76
N PHE A 361 -17.74 0.52 0.55
CA PHE A 361 -17.54 1.40 -0.57
C PHE A 361 -18.30 0.93 -1.80
N GLY A 362 -19.16 1.78 -2.34
CA GLY A 362 -19.86 1.55 -3.60
C GLY A 362 -19.12 2.16 -4.77
N LEU A 363 -18.54 1.32 -5.63
CA LEU A 363 -17.87 1.77 -6.85
C LEU A 363 -18.87 1.78 -8.02
N VAL A 364 -19.07 2.93 -8.64
CA VAL A 364 -20.04 3.13 -9.74
C VAL A 364 -19.28 3.47 -11.02
N ALA A 365 -19.41 2.63 -12.04
CA ALA A 365 -18.75 2.91 -13.32
C ALA A 365 -19.54 3.91 -14.16
N ASP A 366 -18.85 4.86 -14.77
CA ASP A 366 -19.47 5.81 -15.68
C ASP A 366 -19.92 5.13 -16.98
N ALA A 367 -21.07 5.56 -17.49
CA ALA A 367 -21.60 5.03 -18.75
C ALA A 367 -21.02 5.77 -19.97
N SER A 368 -20.64 7.03 -19.79
CA SER A 368 -20.03 7.91 -20.79
C SER A 368 -19.43 9.15 -20.11
N SER A 369 -18.65 9.94 -20.86
CA SER A 369 -18.09 11.23 -20.41
C SER A 369 -19.10 12.24 -19.85
N SER A 370 -20.38 12.10 -20.22
CA SER A 370 -21.48 12.97 -19.80
C SER A 370 -22.40 12.37 -18.73
N VAL A 371 -22.17 11.11 -18.35
CA VAL A 371 -23.01 10.37 -17.39
C VAL A 371 -22.10 9.75 -16.34
N TRP A 372 -21.87 10.54 -15.29
CA TRP A 372 -21.01 10.20 -14.16
C TRP A 372 -21.67 10.54 -12.82
N MET A 373 -21.26 9.85 -11.76
CA MET A 373 -21.77 10.04 -10.40
C MET A 373 -20.75 10.82 -9.58
N ARG A 374 -21.14 11.96 -8.99
CA ARG A 374 -20.29 12.58 -7.96
C ARG A 374 -20.23 11.68 -6.74
N GLY A 375 -19.04 11.42 -6.22
CA GLY A 375 -18.87 10.64 -5.00
C GLY A 375 -19.41 11.38 -3.78
N CYS A 376 -19.64 10.66 -2.69
CA CYS A 376 -19.80 11.25 -1.37
C CYS A 376 -19.65 10.17 -0.28
N ALA A 377 -19.21 10.57 0.90
CA ALA A 377 -19.33 9.76 2.10
C ALA A 377 -20.66 10.01 2.80
N ALA A 378 -21.16 9.02 3.52
CA ALA A 378 -22.42 9.14 4.24
C ALA A 378 -22.34 10.10 5.44
N ASP A 379 -21.13 10.46 5.91
CA ASP A 379 -20.85 11.49 6.92
C ASP A 379 -19.34 11.65 7.12
N ILE A 380 -18.92 12.65 7.91
CA ILE A 380 -17.54 12.85 8.35
C ILE A 380 -17.48 12.81 9.89
N PRO A 381 -17.05 11.70 10.51
CA PRO A 381 -16.71 10.40 9.93
C PRO A 381 -17.93 9.48 9.74
N SER A 382 -17.78 8.48 8.87
CA SER A 382 -18.76 7.41 8.66
C SER A 382 -18.09 6.04 8.46
N PHE A 383 -18.85 5.01 8.11
CA PHE A 383 -18.32 3.72 7.63
C PHE A 383 -18.63 3.46 6.16
N ILE A 384 -19.32 4.38 5.49
CA ILE A 384 -19.94 4.18 4.18
C ILE A 384 -19.59 5.34 3.29
N ALA A 385 -19.11 5.05 2.09
CA ALA A 385 -18.97 6.03 1.03
C ALA A 385 -19.23 5.38 -0.33
N SER A 386 -19.35 6.19 -1.37
CA SER A 386 -19.43 5.73 -2.73
C SER A 386 -18.80 6.73 -3.67
N GLY A 387 -18.34 6.26 -4.83
CA GLY A 387 -17.65 7.10 -5.78
C GLY A 387 -17.60 6.52 -7.19
N PRO A 388 -17.29 7.37 -8.17
CA PRO A 388 -17.25 7.00 -9.57
C PRO A 388 -15.96 6.26 -9.95
N THR A 389 -16.00 5.59 -11.09
CA THR A 389 -14.83 5.04 -11.78
C THR A 389 -15.05 5.06 -13.30
N GLY A 390 -14.00 5.28 -14.06
CA GLY A 390 -14.09 5.38 -15.51
C GLY A 390 -12.73 5.61 -16.16
N ASP A 391 -12.73 5.73 -17.49
CA ASP A 391 -11.53 6.07 -18.26
C ASP A 391 -11.11 7.52 -17.94
N PRO A 392 -9.86 7.76 -17.51
CA PRO A 392 -9.37 9.12 -17.20
C PRO A 392 -9.42 10.06 -18.42
N ASN A 393 -9.44 9.52 -19.65
CA ASN A 393 -9.53 10.30 -20.88
C ASN A 393 -10.97 10.75 -21.21
N ASN A 394 -11.98 10.14 -20.60
CA ASN A 394 -13.38 10.49 -20.85
C ASN A 394 -13.82 11.76 -20.11
N HIS A 395 -13.05 12.24 -19.14
CA HIS A 395 -13.37 13.43 -18.38
C HIS A 395 -12.19 14.41 -18.36
N THR A 396 -12.40 15.61 -17.85
CA THR A 396 -11.32 16.58 -17.58
C THR A 396 -10.35 16.08 -16.49
N PHE A 397 -10.54 14.88 -15.95
CA PHE A 397 -9.66 14.23 -14.96
C PHE A 397 -8.28 13.84 -15.52
N SER A 398 -8.10 13.81 -16.85
CA SER A 398 -6.78 13.62 -17.49
C SER A 398 -5.71 14.64 -17.06
N SER A 399 -6.08 15.81 -16.54
CA SER A 399 -5.11 16.77 -15.96
C SER A 399 -4.84 16.55 -14.47
N TRP A 400 -5.73 15.82 -13.77
CA TRP A 400 -5.65 15.48 -12.34
C TRP A 400 -4.82 14.22 -12.12
N ASP A 401 -4.85 13.31 -13.09
CA ASP A 401 -4.12 12.05 -13.11
C ASP A 401 -2.94 12.10 -14.10
N LYS A 402 -1.90 12.85 -13.72
CA LYS A 402 -0.67 13.02 -14.54
C LYS A 402 0.39 11.95 -14.29
N ASN A 403 0.06 10.85 -13.60
CA ASN A 403 0.96 9.69 -13.54
C ASN A 403 1.06 8.98 -14.90
N ASN A 404 0.15 9.26 -15.85
CA ASN A 404 0.18 8.80 -17.23
C ASN A 404 0.26 7.26 -17.32
N ASP A 405 -0.26 6.55 -16.31
CA ASP A 405 -0.26 5.08 -16.22
C ASP A 405 -1.45 4.43 -16.94
N GLY A 406 -2.45 5.23 -17.31
CA GLY A 406 -3.67 4.78 -17.99
C GLY A 406 -4.68 4.10 -17.06
N GLU A 407 -4.54 4.30 -15.74
CA GLU A 407 -5.39 3.73 -14.70
C GLU A 407 -6.69 4.55 -14.53
N SER A 408 -7.76 3.94 -14.01
CA SER A 408 -9.05 4.61 -13.82
C SER A 408 -8.97 5.67 -12.73
N PHE A 409 -9.58 6.84 -12.95
CA PHE A 409 -9.69 7.89 -11.92
C PHE A 409 -10.39 7.43 -10.63
N GLY A 410 -11.08 6.28 -10.65
CA GLY A 410 -11.78 5.75 -9.48
C GLY A 410 -10.85 5.36 -8.32
N ASP A 411 -9.56 5.17 -8.57
CA ASP A 411 -8.60 4.77 -7.55
C ASP A 411 -8.34 5.88 -6.50
N TRP A 412 -7.91 7.07 -6.93
CA TRP A 412 -7.69 8.22 -6.07
C TRP A 412 -9.00 8.83 -5.59
N TYR A 413 -10.07 8.77 -6.40
CA TYR A 413 -11.40 9.25 -6.00
C TYR A 413 -11.96 8.39 -4.86
N THR A 414 -11.81 7.06 -4.94
CA THR A 414 -12.14 6.18 -3.81
C THR A 414 -11.28 6.51 -2.59
N GLY A 415 -10.01 6.85 -2.80
CA GLY A 415 -9.11 7.36 -1.77
C GLY A 415 -9.58 8.64 -1.08
N HIS A 416 -10.18 9.56 -1.82
CA HIS A 416 -10.79 10.80 -1.31
C HIS A 416 -12.01 10.47 -0.44
N GLU A 417 -12.97 9.74 -1.00
CA GLU A 417 -14.24 9.45 -0.35
C GLU A 417 -14.08 8.57 0.89
N LEU A 418 -13.18 7.59 0.85
CA LEU A 418 -12.86 6.80 2.04
C LEU A 418 -12.18 7.62 3.13
N ALA A 419 -11.45 8.69 2.80
CA ALA A 419 -10.80 9.52 3.80
C ALA A 419 -11.84 10.33 4.60
N HIS A 420 -12.95 10.76 3.99
CA HIS A 420 -14.12 11.29 4.72
C HIS A 420 -14.64 10.30 5.77
N THR A 421 -14.70 9.00 5.46
CA THR A 421 -15.12 7.97 6.44
C THR A 421 -14.18 7.88 7.65
N TRP A 422 -12.94 8.37 7.54
CA TRP A 422 -11.98 8.45 8.64
C TRP A 422 -11.98 9.81 9.33
N GLY A 423 -12.90 10.71 8.98
CA GLY A 423 -13.07 12.03 9.60
C GLY A 423 -12.23 13.12 8.94
N ARG A 424 -11.79 12.91 7.69
CA ARG A 424 -11.05 13.93 6.96
C ARG A 424 -12.03 14.87 6.27
N SER A 425 -11.95 16.17 6.56
CA SER A 425 -12.64 17.21 5.78
C SER A 425 -11.82 17.60 4.56
N HIS A 426 -12.44 18.33 3.64
CA HIS A 426 -11.74 18.93 2.52
C HIS A 426 -10.59 19.85 2.94
N VAL A 427 -9.70 20.12 2.01
CA VAL A 427 -8.58 21.03 2.18
C VAL A 427 -8.67 22.13 1.13
N THR A 428 -8.61 23.40 1.55
CA THR A 428 -8.70 24.53 0.63
C THR A 428 -7.49 24.59 -0.31
N CYS A 429 -7.75 24.60 -1.62
CA CYS A 429 -6.75 24.82 -2.65
C CYS A 429 -7.16 25.93 -3.62
N ARG A 430 -8.38 25.88 -4.19
CA ARG A 430 -8.92 26.92 -5.10
C ARG A 430 -9.86 27.89 -4.40
N GLY A 431 -10.42 27.49 -3.26
CA GLY A 431 -11.41 28.28 -2.51
C GLY A 431 -12.86 27.91 -2.83
N ASP A 432 -13.09 26.95 -3.72
CA ASP A 432 -14.39 26.33 -3.99
C ASP A 432 -14.58 25.01 -3.22
N GLU A 433 -13.58 24.55 -2.47
CA GLU A 433 -13.70 23.40 -1.59
C GLU A 433 -14.61 23.75 -0.40
N LEU A 434 -15.83 23.22 -0.43
CA LEU A 434 -16.83 23.42 0.61
C LEU A 434 -16.46 22.61 1.86
N GLY A 435 -16.73 23.14 3.06
CA GLY A 435 -16.45 22.43 4.31
C GLY A 435 -14.97 22.18 4.60
N ALA A 436 -14.07 22.96 3.99
CA ALA A 436 -12.63 22.76 4.15
C ALA A 436 -12.14 23.03 5.59
N ASP A 437 -11.17 22.24 6.02
CA ASP A 437 -10.55 22.33 7.34
C ASP A 437 -9.66 23.58 7.44
N ALA A 438 -10.14 24.58 8.18
CA ALA A 438 -9.40 25.81 8.45
C ALA A 438 -8.09 25.58 9.23
N GLY A 439 -7.95 24.41 9.88
CA GLY A 439 -6.76 24.00 10.63
C GLY A 439 -5.71 23.25 9.78
N TYR A 440 -5.91 23.11 8.46
CA TYR A 440 -4.96 22.41 7.60
C TYR A 440 -3.54 22.99 7.74
N PRO A 441 -2.55 22.20 8.19
CA PRO A 441 -1.28 22.76 8.64
C PRO A 441 -0.32 23.11 7.50
N MET A 442 -0.61 22.72 6.24
CA MET A 442 0.26 23.04 5.12
C MET A 442 -0.22 24.34 4.46
N GLY A 443 0.54 25.42 4.68
CA GLY A 443 0.10 26.79 4.40
C GLY A 443 -0.03 27.21 2.94
N GLU A 444 0.15 26.30 1.97
CA GLU A 444 0.09 26.64 0.55
C GLU A 444 -1.00 25.88 -0.19
N SER A 445 -2.19 26.47 -0.29
CA SER A 445 -3.30 26.01 -1.14
C SER A 445 -3.39 24.48 -1.23
N GLY A 446 -3.58 23.81 -0.10
CA GLY A 446 -3.75 22.36 -0.01
C GLY A 446 -2.54 21.51 -0.41
N SER A 447 -1.32 22.05 -0.39
CA SER A 447 -0.08 21.30 -0.67
C SER A 447 0.13 20.11 0.28
N ILE A 448 0.75 19.03 -0.20
CA ILE A 448 1.14 17.89 0.65
C ILE A 448 2.30 18.22 1.60
N GLY A 449 3.02 19.32 1.36
CA GLY A 449 4.10 19.80 2.21
C GLY A 449 4.35 21.31 2.09
N ARG A 450 4.96 21.92 3.12
CA ARG A 450 5.31 23.35 3.16
C ARG A 450 6.53 23.62 2.27
N ARG A 451 6.57 24.69 1.45
CA ARG A 451 7.81 25.10 0.71
C ARG A 451 8.73 26.01 1.54
N ASN A 452 8.49 26.20 2.84
CA ASN A 452 9.39 26.99 3.68
C ASN A 452 10.60 26.16 4.15
N SER A 453 11.52 26.79 4.89
CA SER A 453 12.74 26.15 5.43
C SER A 453 12.49 25.13 6.54
N GLN A 454 11.23 24.81 6.84
CA GLN A 454 10.85 23.81 7.83
C GLN A 454 10.32 22.57 7.10
N ASN A 455 11.07 21.47 7.22
CA ASN A 455 10.53 20.11 7.13
C ASN A 455 9.63 19.84 5.91
N GLN A 456 10.25 19.72 4.73
CA GLN A 456 9.54 19.53 3.46
C GLN A 456 9.07 18.07 3.29
N TYR A 457 7.75 17.86 3.26
CA TYR A 457 7.11 16.57 2.95
C TYR A 457 7.07 16.29 1.46
N TRP A 458 7.41 15.06 1.08
CA TRP A 458 7.44 14.58 -0.30
C TRP A 458 6.67 13.28 -0.41
N GLY A 459 5.77 13.22 -1.39
CA GLY A 459 5.04 12.01 -1.68
C GLY A 459 5.98 10.99 -2.33
N PHE A 460 5.73 9.74 -2.03
CA PHE A 460 6.47 8.62 -2.59
C PHE A 460 5.52 7.47 -2.83
N ASP A 461 5.24 7.22 -4.09
CA ASP A 461 4.49 6.05 -4.48
C ASP A 461 5.34 4.79 -4.29
N ILE A 462 4.83 3.83 -3.54
CA ILE A 462 5.49 2.53 -3.30
C ILE A 462 5.05 1.45 -4.31
N TYR A 463 4.50 1.88 -5.45
CA TYR A 463 3.97 1.05 -6.54
C TYR A 463 4.88 -0.11 -6.93
N LEU A 464 4.25 -1.25 -7.22
CA LEU A 464 4.94 -2.50 -7.55
C LEU A 464 5.78 -2.41 -8.83
N ARG A 465 5.39 -1.57 -9.80
CA ARG A 465 6.12 -1.43 -11.07
C ARG A 465 7.22 -0.38 -11.01
N GLY A 466 7.36 0.35 -9.91
CA GLY A 466 8.39 1.37 -9.73
C GLY A 466 7.94 2.51 -8.87
N PRO A 467 8.78 2.99 -7.92
CA PRO A 467 8.38 4.13 -7.13
C PRO A 467 8.30 5.40 -7.96
N ILE A 468 7.47 6.35 -7.53
CA ILE A 468 7.33 7.69 -8.09
C ILE A 468 7.49 8.70 -6.96
N VAL A 469 8.16 9.81 -7.21
CA VAL A 469 8.34 10.89 -6.23
C VAL A 469 7.41 12.04 -6.59
N TYR A 470 6.62 12.49 -5.63
CA TYR A 470 5.71 13.62 -5.77
C TYR A 470 6.25 14.84 -5.02
N PRO A 471 6.55 15.96 -5.70
CA PRO A 471 7.05 17.16 -5.05
C PRO A 471 6.06 17.75 -4.05
N PRO A 472 6.52 18.58 -3.09
CA PRO A 472 5.66 19.23 -2.09
C PRO A 472 4.54 20.08 -2.68
N THR A 473 4.69 20.48 -3.95
CA THR A 473 3.70 21.27 -4.70
C THR A 473 2.45 20.50 -5.08
N TRP A 474 2.50 19.16 -5.04
CA TRP A 474 1.32 18.29 -5.17
C TRP A 474 0.33 18.59 -4.06
N LYS A 475 -0.93 18.25 -4.30
CA LYS A 475 -2.06 18.63 -3.48
C LYS A 475 -2.54 17.46 -2.67
N ASP A 476 -3.06 17.73 -1.48
CA ASP A 476 -3.68 16.70 -0.67
C ASP A 476 -4.85 16.08 -1.45
N VAL A 477 -5.04 14.77 -1.27
CA VAL A 477 -6.14 14.03 -1.88
C VAL A 477 -7.50 14.63 -1.51
N MET A 478 -7.63 15.30 -0.36
CA MET A 478 -8.85 15.98 0.07
C MET A 478 -9.07 17.36 -0.58
N THR A 479 -8.40 17.68 -1.68
CA THR A 479 -8.56 18.94 -2.43
C THR A 479 -9.30 18.70 -3.76
N TYR A 480 -9.73 19.77 -4.42
CA TYR A 480 -10.24 19.73 -5.80
C TYR A 480 -9.21 20.25 -6.82
N CYS A 481 -7.92 20.13 -6.51
CA CYS A 481 -6.84 20.56 -7.38
C CYS A 481 -6.18 19.39 -8.10
N ASP A 482 -5.61 19.66 -9.28
CA ASP A 482 -4.82 18.69 -10.04
C ASP A 482 -3.54 18.26 -9.28
N ASN A 483 -3.04 17.05 -9.58
CA ASN A 483 -1.84 16.43 -9.00
C ASN A 483 -2.00 16.12 -7.51
N GLN A 484 -2.90 15.18 -7.23
CA GLN A 484 -3.27 14.81 -5.87
C GLN A 484 -2.46 13.64 -5.33
N TRP A 485 -2.12 13.70 -4.05
CA TRP A 485 -1.53 12.60 -3.30
C TRP A 485 -1.86 12.75 -1.81
N ILE A 486 -1.63 11.71 -1.01
CA ILE A 486 -1.85 11.79 0.43
C ILE A 486 -0.84 12.75 1.10
N SER A 487 -1.30 13.74 1.85
CA SER A 487 -0.42 14.55 2.71
C SER A 487 -0.14 13.84 4.04
N ALA A 488 0.88 14.32 4.76
CA ALA A 488 1.16 13.85 6.12
C ALA A 488 -0.03 14.09 7.07
N TYR A 489 -0.78 15.19 6.88
CA TYR A 489 -1.94 15.52 7.70
C TYR A 489 -3.08 14.51 7.51
N THR A 490 -3.42 14.20 6.26
CA THR A 490 -4.47 13.25 5.93
C THR A 490 -4.04 11.82 6.28
N TYR A 491 -2.78 11.45 6.03
CA TYR A 491 -2.20 10.16 6.41
C TYR A 491 -2.30 9.90 7.91
N GLU A 492 -1.86 10.84 8.74
CA GLU A 492 -1.93 10.68 10.20
C GLU A 492 -3.37 10.75 10.73
N GLY A 493 -4.22 11.58 10.14
CA GLY A 493 -5.65 11.64 10.48
C GLY A 493 -6.34 10.29 10.28
N ILE A 494 -6.12 9.66 9.11
CA ILE A 494 -6.64 8.32 8.81
C ILE A 494 -6.08 7.29 9.81
N ARG A 495 -4.75 7.30 10.04
CA ARG A 495 -4.10 6.36 10.95
C ARG A 495 -4.67 6.46 12.37
N ASN A 496 -4.78 7.68 12.90
CA ASN A 496 -5.24 7.92 14.26
C ASN A 496 -6.67 7.42 14.48
N ARG A 497 -7.56 7.61 13.49
CA ARG A 497 -8.92 7.10 13.56
C ARG A 497 -8.98 5.58 13.41
N LEU A 498 -8.17 5.01 12.50
CA LEU A 498 -8.05 3.56 12.35
C LEU A 498 -7.58 2.88 13.64
N VAL A 499 -6.59 3.47 14.33
CA VAL A 499 -6.11 2.99 15.64
C VAL A 499 -7.19 3.11 16.71
N SER A 500 -7.88 4.26 16.80
CA SER A 500 -8.87 4.49 17.86
C SER A 500 -10.09 3.57 17.75
N GLU A 501 -10.54 3.27 16.52
CA GLU A 501 -11.65 2.35 16.26
C GLU A 501 -11.31 0.88 16.54
N ASN A 502 -10.03 0.51 16.55
CA ASN A 502 -9.57 -0.87 16.71
C ASN A 502 -8.88 -1.13 18.06
N THR A 503 -9.10 -0.28 19.06
CA THR A 503 -8.62 -0.56 20.42
C THR A 503 -9.35 -1.75 21.03
N PRO A 504 -8.73 -2.55 21.91
CA PRO A 504 -9.41 -3.66 22.58
C PRO A 504 -10.71 -3.24 23.29
N ALA A 505 -10.73 -2.04 23.87
CA ALA A 505 -11.92 -1.48 24.51
C ALA A 505 -13.02 -1.14 23.50
N ALA A 506 -12.68 -0.56 22.35
CA ALA A 506 -13.66 -0.28 21.29
C ALA A 506 -14.26 -1.57 20.72
N LEU A 507 -13.42 -2.58 20.45
CA LEU A 507 -13.86 -3.87 19.94
C LEU A 507 -14.73 -4.62 20.96
N ALA A 508 -14.37 -4.61 22.24
CA ALA A 508 -15.17 -5.19 23.31
C ALA A 508 -16.54 -4.48 23.45
N SER A 509 -16.55 -3.14 23.39
CA SER A 509 -17.78 -2.36 23.44
C SER A 509 -18.74 -2.69 22.28
N MET A 510 -18.22 -3.04 21.10
CA MET A 510 -19.05 -3.47 19.97
C MET A 510 -19.57 -4.89 20.16
N ALA A 511 -18.75 -5.80 20.69
CA ALA A 511 -19.12 -7.20 20.91
C ALA A 511 -20.14 -7.39 22.05
N ASP A 512 -20.03 -6.60 23.13
CA ASP A 512 -20.85 -6.72 24.33
C ASP A 512 -22.11 -5.83 24.30
N ALA A 513 -22.41 -5.19 23.17
CA ALA A 513 -23.58 -4.32 23.03
C ALA A 513 -24.88 -5.13 23.30
N PRO A 514 -25.70 -4.76 24.30
CA PRO A 514 -26.86 -5.54 24.67
C PRO A 514 -27.93 -5.49 23.58
N LEU A 515 -28.66 -6.60 23.42
CA LEU A 515 -29.84 -6.63 22.57
C LEU A 515 -30.93 -5.74 23.16
N ALA A 516 -31.46 -4.84 22.35
CA ALA A 516 -32.63 -4.04 22.67
C ALA A 516 -33.55 -3.90 21.45
N ASP A 517 -34.80 -3.50 21.70
CA ASP A 517 -35.75 -3.18 20.65
C ASP A 517 -35.41 -1.81 20.06
N TYR A 518 -34.97 -1.81 18.81
CA TYR A 518 -34.63 -0.60 18.08
C TYR A 518 -35.60 -0.36 16.93
N LEU A 519 -35.76 0.92 16.62
CA LEU A 519 -36.29 1.41 15.37
C LEU A 519 -35.12 1.90 14.51
N VAL A 520 -35.00 1.34 13.32
CA VAL A 520 -34.04 1.80 12.31
C VAL A 520 -34.81 2.58 11.26
N VAL A 521 -34.41 3.83 11.06
CA VAL A 521 -35.09 4.79 10.19
C VAL A 521 -34.14 5.20 9.08
N GLN A 522 -34.56 4.94 7.85
CA GLN A 522 -34.00 5.55 6.65
C GLN A 522 -35.03 6.51 6.04
N GLY A 523 -34.56 7.68 5.64
CA GLY A 523 -35.34 8.64 4.88
C GLY A 523 -34.50 9.85 4.49
N THR A 524 -35.16 10.97 4.25
CA THR A 524 -34.49 12.24 3.94
C THR A 524 -35.15 13.40 4.68
N VAL A 525 -34.41 14.51 4.86
CA VAL A 525 -34.97 15.81 5.19
C VAL A 525 -34.34 16.88 4.31
N THR A 526 -35.10 17.85 3.84
CA THR A 526 -34.56 19.01 3.13
C THR A 526 -34.43 20.17 4.11
N PRO A 527 -33.22 20.61 4.52
CA PRO A 527 -33.12 21.55 5.63
C PRO A 527 -33.80 22.91 5.43
N ALA A 528 -33.74 23.44 4.21
CA ALA A 528 -34.39 24.70 3.82
C ALA A 528 -35.88 24.56 3.49
N GLY A 529 -36.44 23.33 3.51
CA GLY A 529 -37.81 23.04 3.10
C GLY A 529 -38.65 22.35 4.19
N PRO A 530 -39.97 22.28 4.03
CA PRO A 530 -40.85 21.52 4.93
C PRO A 530 -40.86 20.01 4.61
N ALA A 531 -39.96 19.52 3.75
CA ALA A 531 -40.03 18.19 3.17
C ALA A 531 -39.14 17.20 3.94
N ALA A 532 -39.73 16.06 4.32
CA ALA A 532 -39.01 14.90 4.82
C ALA A 532 -39.68 13.61 4.33
N THR A 533 -38.91 12.52 4.24
CA THR A 533 -39.40 11.18 3.90
C THR A 533 -39.11 10.19 5.03
N LEU A 534 -39.97 9.16 5.14
CA LEU A 534 -39.80 8.01 6.04
C LEU A 534 -39.90 6.73 5.20
N ASP A 535 -38.85 6.46 4.42
CA ASP A 535 -38.86 5.48 3.35
C ASP A 535 -38.83 4.03 3.88
N LEU A 536 -37.74 3.66 4.55
CA LEU A 536 -37.59 2.34 5.16
C LEU A 536 -37.52 2.48 6.67
N VAL A 537 -38.40 1.73 7.35
CA VAL A 537 -38.50 1.74 8.80
C VAL A 537 -38.65 0.30 9.27
N TYR A 538 -37.67 -0.17 10.04
CA TYR A 538 -37.68 -1.51 10.60
C TYR A 538 -37.67 -1.42 12.12
N ARG A 539 -38.54 -2.20 12.76
CA ARG A 539 -38.45 -2.49 14.20
C ARG A 539 -37.86 -3.88 14.35
N LEU A 540 -36.85 -4.00 15.19
CA LEU A 540 -36.16 -5.27 15.39
C LEU A 540 -35.42 -5.28 16.73
N THR A 541 -35.09 -6.48 17.20
CA THR A 541 -34.30 -6.68 18.41
C THR A 541 -32.85 -6.94 18.00
N ALA A 542 -31.94 -6.02 18.34
CA ALA A 542 -30.54 -6.04 17.90
C ALA A 542 -29.62 -5.31 18.89
N PRO A 543 -28.29 -5.50 18.79
CA PRO A 543 -27.35 -4.62 19.47
C PRO A 543 -27.36 -3.22 18.85
N ALA A 544 -26.95 -2.21 19.63
CA ALA A 544 -26.58 -0.90 19.07
C ALA A 544 -25.37 -1.09 18.14
N ALA A 545 -25.59 -1.03 16.83
CA ALA A 545 -24.60 -1.39 15.82
C ALA A 545 -24.07 -0.19 15.02
N ILE A 546 -24.78 0.94 15.10
CA ILE A 546 -24.46 2.17 14.38
C ILE A 546 -24.37 3.32 15.36
N ALA A 547 -23.39 4.21 15.15
CA ALA A 547 -23.30 5.46 15.86
C ALA A 547 -24.42 6.41 15.39
N ASN A 548 -25.30 6.78 16.33
CA ASN A 548 -26.33 7.78 16.07
C ASN A 548 -25.70 9.13 15.72
N SER A 549 -26.40 9.90 14.89
CA SER A 549 -25.96 11.25 14.54
C SER A 549 -25.89 12.14 15.79
N ALA A 550 -25.05 13.19 15.72
CA ALA A 550 -25.00 14.18 16.79
C ALA A 550 -26.40 14.84 16.96
N PRO A 551 -26.84 15.14 18.20
CA PRO A 551 -28.09 15.85 18.43
C PRO A 551 -28.17 17.14 17.61
N GLY A 552 -29.31 17.35 16.94
CA GLY A 552 -29.48 18.45 16.00
C GLY A 552 -30.89 19.04 16.01
N PRO A 553 -31.23 19.87 15.01
CA PRO A 553 -32.51 20.58 14.96
C PRO A 553 -33.70 19.69 14.61
N TYR A 554 -33.46 18.47 14.11
CA TYR A 554 -34.49 17.49 13.78
C TYR A 554 -34.60 16.44 14.88
N ALA A 555 -35.72 15.72 14.93
CA ALA A 555 -35.83 14.55 15.81
C ALA A 555 -36.68 13.43 15.19
N ILE A 556 -36.35 12.19 15.57
CA ILE A 556 -37.27 11.05 15.45
C ILE A 556 -38.16 11.06 16.68
N ARG A 557 -39.44 11.35 16.50
CA ARG A 557 -40.44 11.43 17.57
C ARG A 557 -41.36 10.22 17.54
N LEU A 558 -41.44 9.51 18.66
CA LEU A 558 -42.34 8.38 18.84
C LEU A 558 -43.58 8.85 19.58
N VAL A 559 -44.75 8.65 18.98
CA VAL A 559 -46.04 9.13 19.47
C VAL A 559 -46.96 7.96 19.78
N GLY A 560 -47.56 7.97 20.97
CA GLY A 560 -48.48 6.97 21.47
C GLY A 560 -49.95 7.37 21.31
N ALA A 561 -50.81 6.66 22.03
CA ALA A 561 -52.25 6.93 22.03
C ALA A 561 -52.58 8.38 22.42
N GLY A 562 -53.60 8.94 21.78
CA GLY A 562 -54.07 10.31 22.04
C GLY A 562 -53.08 11.42 21.68
N GLY A 563 -52.03 11.12 20.89
CA GLY A 563 -51.01 12.09 20.50
C GLY A 563 -49.92 12.34 21.55
N SER A 564 -49.84 11.50 22.59
CA SER A 564 -48.80 11.60 23.62
C SER A 564 -47.41 11.36 23.05
N VAL A 565 -46.44 12.22 23.34
CA VAL A 565 -45.04 12.01 22.95
C VAL A 565 -44.39 11.03 23.92
N LEU A 566 -44.01 9.86 23.43
CA LEU A 566 -43.37 8.80 24.21
C LEU A 566 -41.86 8.95 24.26
N ALA A 567 -41.25 9.36 23.14
CA ALA A 567 -39.83 9.64 23.04
C ALA A 567 -39.55 10.66 21.93
N ASN A 568 -38.43 11.36 22.04
CA ASN A 568 -37.98 12.35 21.07
C ASN A 568 -36.45 12.31 20.98
N TYR A 569 -35.93 11.75 19.89
CA TYR A 569 -34.50 11.54 19.68
C TYR A 569 -33.95 12.58 18.70
N PRO A 570 -33.24 13.63 19.17
CA PRO A 570 -32.70 14.66 18.31
C PRO A 570 -31.57 14.11 17.43
N PHE A 571 -31.49 14.57 16.19
CA PHE A 571 -30.44 14.20 15.24
C PHE A 571 -30.11 15.36 14.30
N THR A 572 -28.87 15.36 13.81
CA THR A 572 -28.40 16.16 12.69
C THR A 572 -28.43 15.29 11.44
N PRO A 573 -29.12 15.69 10.36
CA PRO A 573 -29.13 14.94 9.11
C PRO A 573 -27.72 14.77 8.56
N ARG A 574 -27.49 13.66 7.87
CA ARG A 574 -26.20 13.40 7.25
C ARG A 574 -26.03 14.35 6.08
N VAL A 575 -24.94 15.09 6.09
CA VAL A 575 -24.67 16.15 5.10
C VAL A 575 -23.90 15.54 3.93
N ASP A 576 -24.23 15.94 2.71
CA ASP A 576 -23.40 15.61 1.54
C ASP A 576 -22.00 16.16 1.77
N THR A 577 -21.00 15.28 1.76
CA THR A 577 -19.62 15.67 2.04
C THR A 577 -19.03 16.57 0.96
N GLU A 578 -19.53 16.45 -0.27
CA GLU A 578 -19.08 17.21 -1.44
C GLU A 578 -19.72 18.60 -1.56
N ASP A 579 -20.93 18.75 -1.03
CA ASP A 579 -21.70 20.00 -1.00
C ASP A 579 -22.47 20.19 0.33
N PRO A 580 -21.75 20.45 1.43
CA PRO A 580 -22.37 20.55 2.75
C PRO A 580 -23.22 21.80 2.97
N ALA A 581 -23.24 22.71 2.01
CA ALA A 581 -23.92 24.00 2.12
C ALA A 581 -25.26 24.06 1.38
N ASP A 582 -25.55 23.12 0.46
CA ASP A 582 -26.83 23.11 -0.22
C ASP A 582 -27.96 22.57 0.68
N LEU A 583 -28.51 23.45 1.50
CA LEU A 583 -29.65 23.15 2.37
C LEU A 583 -30.95 22.89 1.59
N ASN A 584 -30.97 23.05 0.26
CA ASN A 584 -32.16 22.82 -0.58
C ASN A 584 -32.23 21.38 -1.11
N THR A 585 -31.19 20.58 -0.95
CA THR A 585 -31.20 19.17 -1.34
C THR A 585 -31.72 18.30 -0.18
N PRO A 586 -32.36 17.16 -0.48
CA PRO A 586 -32.69 16.17 0.53
C PRO A 586 -31.42 15.56 1.14
N LEU A 587 -31.23 15.72 2.44
CA LEU A 587 -30.16 15.11 3.23
C LEU A 587 -30.61 13.79 3.82
N LEU A 588 -29.70 12.82 3.89
CA LEU A 588 -30.01 11.46 4.33
C LEU A 588 -30.27 11.38 5.85
N VAL A 589 -31.30 10.64 6.23
CA VAL A 589 -31.61 10.26 7.62
C VAL A 589 -31.27 8.79 7.78
N LEU A 590 -30.30 8.47 8.64
CA LEU A 590 -29.86 7.11 8.95
C LEU A 590 -29.72 6.95 10.47
N GLU A 591 -30.80 6.57 11.14
CA GLU A 591 -30.87 6.55 12.61
C GLU A 591 -31.24 5.19 13.18
N GLN A 592 -30.62 4.82 14.31
CA GLN A 592 -30.99 3.65 15.13
C GLN A 592 -31.41 4.13 16.53
N VAL A 593 -32.72 4.23 16.78
CA VAL A 593 -33.24 4.78 18.04
C VAL A 593 -34.00 3.73 18.86
N PRO A 594 -33.93 3.75 20.20
CA PRO A 594 -34.69 2.80 21.02
C PRO A 594 -36.19 2.90 20.76
N PHE A 595 -36.85 1.76 20.53
CA PHE A 595 -38.30 1.71 20.35
C PHE A 595 -39.01 1.75 21.70
N VAL A 596 -40.06 2.56 21.82
CA VAL A 596 -40.90 2.63 23.03
C VAL A 596 -42.21 1.89 22.79
N ALA A 597 -42.53 0.94 23.67
CA ALA A 597 -43.78 0.20 23.61
C ALA A 597 -45.00 1.14 23.64
N GLY A 598 -46.02 0.85 22.84
CA GLY A 598 -47.20 1.70 22.70
C GLY A 598 -47.08 2.81 21.64
N THR A 599 -45.95 2.91 20.94
CA THR A 599 -45.81 3.79 19.77
C THR A 599 -46.82 3.42 18.68
N GLN A 600 -47.64 4.39 18.28
CA GLN A 600 -48.63 4.30 17.20
C GLN A 600 -48.22 5.10 15.95
N GLN A 601 -47.38 6.12 16.11
CA GLN A 601 -46.85 6.91 15.00
C GLN A 601 -45.37 7.21 15.22
N ILE A 602 -44.64 7.23 14.11
CA ILE A 602 -43.25 7.64 14.00
C ILE A 602 -43.23 8.93 13.19
N GLN A 603 -42.59 9.97 13.69
CA GLN A 603 -42.54 11.27 13.04
C GLN A 603 -41.11 11.75 12.88
N ILE A 604 -40.83 12.44 11.76
CA ILE A 604 -39.70 13.35 11.64
C ILE A 604 -40.23 14.75 11.91
N VAL A 605 -39.56 15.47 12.81
CA VAL A 605 -39.99 16.79 13.29
C VAL A 605 -38.84 17.79 13.26
N THR A 606 -39.17 19.07 13.17
CA THR A 606 -38.27 20.20 13.45
C THR A 606 -38.97 21.16 14.40
N GLY A 607 -38.43 21.33 15.61
CA GLY A 607 -39.13 22.01 16.70
C GLY A 607 -40.52 21.40 16.96
N SER A 608 -41.57 22.22 16.85
CA SER A 608 -42.97 21.78 16.97
C SER A 608 -43.59 21.24 15.68
N SER A 609 -42.94 21.46 14.53
CA SER A 609 -43.49 21.11 13.21
C SER A 609 -43.23 19.63 12.88
N VAL A 610 -44.25 18.97 12.34
CA VAL A 610 -44.15 17.59 11.83
C VAL A 610 -43.87 17.66 10.33
N LEU A 611 -42.77 17.05 9.90
CA LEU A 611 -42.32 17.04 8.50
C LEU A 611 -42.73 15.75 7.78
N ALA A 612 -42.65 14.61 8.46
CA ALA A 612 -43.10 13.32 7.97
C ALA A 612 -43.74 12.51 9.08
N THR A 613 -44.70 11.64 8.73
CA THR A 613 -45.36 10.74 9.68
C THR A 613 -45.57 9.37 9.04
N ARG A 614 -45.33 8.32 9.82
CA ARG A 614 -45.63 6.94 9.46
C ARG A 614 -46.38 6.25 10.60
N ALA A 615 -47.52 5.65 10.28
CA ALA A 615 -48.27 4.87 11.26
C ALA A 615 -47.55 3.55 11.56
N VAL A 616 -47.56 3.13 12.82
CA VAL A 616 -47.12 1.79 13.24
C VAL A 616 -48.33 0.87 13.21
N SER A 617 -48.24 -0.21 12.43
CA SER A 617 -49.29 -1.22 12.37
C SER A 617 -49.50 -1.86 13.74
N ALA A 618 -50.77 -2.04 14.14
CA ALA A 618 -51.13 -2.83 15.32
C ALA A 618 -50.87 -4.34 15.14
N ASN A 619 -50.69 -4.79 13.90
CA ASN A 619 -50.48 -6.18 13.54
C ASN A 619 -49.06 -6.38 13.00
N ALA A 620 -48.37 -7.41 13.50
CA ALA A 620 -47.10 -7.84 12.93
C ALA A 620 -47.31 -8.34 11.49
N PRO A 621 -46.44 -7.99 10.54
CA PRO A 621 -46.52 -8.53 9.18
C PRO A 621 -46.28 -10.05 9.19
N THR A 622 -47.16 -10.81 8.56
CA THR A 622 -46.96 -12.25 8.31
C THR A 622 -46.25 -12.45 6.98
N VAL A 623 -45.02 -12.98 7.02
CA VAL A 623 -44.25 -13.36 5.84
C VAL A 623 -44.33 -14.87 5.67
N ALA A 624 -44.87 -15.35 4.55
CA ALA A 624 -44.83 -16.75 4.16
C ALA A 624 -43.63 -16.96 3.23
N VAL A 625 -42.61 -17.69 3.70
CA VAL A 625 -41.48 -18.11 2.85
C VAL A 625 -41.86 -19.47 2.26
N THR A 626 -42.21 -19.48 0.97
CA THR A 626 -42.42 -20.72 0.22
C THR A 626 -41.06 -21.24 -0.25
N ALA A 627 -40.76 -22.49 0.10
CA ALA A 627 -39.52 -23.19 -0.24
C ALA A 627 -39.36 -23.45 -1.75
#